data_AF-B6IPW2-F1
#
_entry.id   AF-B6IPW2-F1
#
_cell.length_a   1.000
_cell.length_b   1.000
_cell.length_c   1.000
_cell.angle_alpha   90.00
_cell.angle_beta   90.00
_cell.angle_gamma   90.00
#
_symmetry.space_group_name_H-M   'P 1'
#
loop_
_entity.id
_entity.type
_entity.pdbx_description
1 polymer ?
#
loop_
_entity_poly.entity_id
_entity_poly.type
_entity_poly.pdbx_seq_one_letter_code
_entity_poly.pdbx_strand_id
1 'polypeptide(L)'
;MAQRLTGERGRADDDAGPAPTTMTDDDWQAQVTREAAKAIGQWLEGRGRLHQPIAVLTLPELEAMAANAIARFVVLASERIRDRPDDNRDLTRLLLG
;
A
#
# COMPACT_ATOMS: atom_id res chain seq x y z
N MET A 1 -46.07 41.68 27.73
CA MET A 1 -45.38 41.05 26.58
C MET A 1 -43.88 41.10 26.88
N ALA A 2 -43.09 40.04 26.93
CA ALA A 2 -43.26 38.62 26.64
C ALA A 2 -42.28 37.80 27.52
N GLN A 3 -42.62 36.53 27.77
CA GLN A 3 -41.98 35.59 28.70
C GLN A 3 -40.92 34.70 28.01
N ARG A 4 -40.01 34.13 28.82
CA ARG A 4 -39.00 33.09 28.49
C ARG A 4 -39.64 31.75 28.09
N LEU A 5 -38.99 30.98 27.19
CA LEU A 5 -38.82 29.50 27.12
C LEU A 5 -37.69 29.23 26.07
N THR A 6 -36.46 28.78 26.38
CA THR A 6 -35.96 27.43 26.75
C THR A 6 -36.30 26.31 25.75
N GLY A 7 -35.27 25.60 25.24
CA GLY A 7 -35.35 24.31 24.53
C GLY A 7 -34.59 24.32 23.19
N GLU A 8 -33.30 23.97 23.14
CA GLU A 8 -32.80 22.60 22.86
C GLU A 8 -33.12 22.07 21.45
N ARG A 9 -32.07 21.92 20.64
CA ARG A 9 -31.78 20.89 19.61
C ARG A 9 -30.61 21.44 18.80
N GLY A 10 -29.41 20.87 18.81
CA GLY A 10 -29.05 19.48 18.94
C GLY A 10 -27.93 19.31 17.93
N ARG A 11 -26.70 19.42 18.42
CA ARG A 11 -25.46 18.81 17.92
C ARG A 11 -25.68 17.96 16.66
N ALA A 12 -25.41 18.54 15.50
CA ALA A 12 -25.34 17.82 14.23
C ALA A 12 -23.87 17.54 13.84
N ASP A 13 -22.99 17.42 14.85
CA ASP A 13 -21.56 17.18 14.64
C ASP A 13 -21.15 15.70 14.77
N ASP A 14 -22.09 14.77 14.99
CA ASP A 14 -21.74 13.39 15.37
C ASP A 14 -22.43 12.29 14.51
N ASP A 15 -22.37 12.37 13.17
CA ASP A 15 -22.61 11.17 12.32
C ASP A 15 -21.75 11.09 11.04
N ALA A 16 -20.58 11.74 11.04
CA ALA A 16 -19.51 11.26 10.18
C ALA A 16 -18.87 10.07 10.91
N GLY A 17 -19.43 8.87 10.73
CA GLY A 17 -18.73 7.63 11.06
C GLY A 17 -17.29 7.70 10.53
N PRO A 18 -16.31 7.05 11.20
CA PRO A 18 -14.90 7.26 10.90
C PRO A 18 -14.71 7.17 9.39
N ALA A 19 -14.17 8.25 8.82
CA ALA A 19 -13.88 8.32 7.39
C ALA A 19 -13.24 6.99 6.98
N PRO A 20 -13.67 6.38 5.85
CA PRO A 20 -13.09 5.14 5.39
C PRO A 20 -11.59 5.32 5.48
N THR A 21 -10.90 4.39 6.14
CA THR A 21 -9.45 4.48 6.36
C THR A 21 -8.78 4.41 4.99
N THR A 22 -8.64 5.58 4.37
CA THR A 22 -7.84 5.80 3.18
C THR A 22 -6.43 5.53 3.63
N MET A 23 -5.91 4.38 3.21
CA MET A 23 -4.57 3.94 3.56
C MET A 23 -3.60 4.97 2.96
N THR A 24 -2.84 5.62 3.83
CA THR A 24 -1.98 6.74 3.43
C THR A 24 -0.87 6.27 2.49
N ASP A 25 -0.20 7.21 1.81
CA ASP A 25 0.95 6.86 0.96
C ASP A 25 2.08 6.21 1.78
N ASP A 26 2.28 6.63 3.03
CA ASP A 26 3.25 6.02 3.94
C ASP A 26 2.88 4.58 4.29
N ASP A 27 1.59 4.32 4.59
CA ASP A 27 1.08 2.98 4.85
C ASP A 27 1.22 2.08 3.60
N TRP A 28 1.00 2.65 2.41
CA TRP A 28 1.21 1.97 1.14
C TRP A 28 2.67 1.62 0.90
N GLN A 29 3.58 2.57 1.08
CA GLN A 29 5.02 2.34 0.97
C GLN A 29 5.48 1.25 1.93
N ALA A 30 5.03 1.28 3.19
CA ALA A 30 5.35 0.26 4.18
C ALA A 30 4.83 -1.14 3.76
N GLN A 31 3.61 -1.21 3.25
CA GLN A 31 2.99 -2.44 2.79
C GLN A 31 3.73 -3.05 1.58
N VAL A 32 3.99 -2.25 0.53
CA VAL A 32 4.69 -2.77 -0.66
C VAL A 32 6.14 -3.13 -0.35
N THR A 33 6.81 -2.40 0.54
CA THR A 33 8.17 -2.73 1.01
C THR A 33 8.19 -4.07 1.73
N ARG A 34 7.22 -4.31 2.61
CA ARG A 34 7.08 -5.59 3.32
C ARG A 34 6.85 -6.75 2.34
N GLU A 35 6.01 -6.56 1.34
CA GLU A 35 5.72 -7.62 0.36
C GLU A 35 6.89 -7.86 -0.61
N ALA A 36 7.61 -6.81 -1.01
CA ALA A 36 8.85 -6.94 -1.77
C ALA A 36 9.91 -7.71 -0.98
N ALA A 37 10.08 -7.41 0.32
CA ALA A 37 11.01 -8.13 1.18
C ALA A 37 10.65 -9.62 1.30
N LYS A 38 9.35 -9.96 1.38
CA LYS A 38 8.89 -11.36 1.35
C LYS A 38 9.21 -12.04 0.03
N ALA A 39 8.96 -11.37 -1.09
CA ALA A 39 9.24 -11.89 -2.43
C ALA A 39 10.74 -12.18 -2.61
N ILE A 40 11.60 -11.27 -2.16
CA ILE A 40 13.06 -11.48 -2.11
C ILE A 40 13.41 -12.71 -1.26
N GLY A 41 12.81 -12.85 -0.07
CA GLY A 41 13.01 -14.01 0.79
C GLY A 41 12.64 -15.34 0.11
N GLN A 42 11.48 -15.40 -0.54
CA GLN A 42 11.03 -16.57 -1.30
C GLN A 42 11.97 -16.91 -2.46
N TRP A 43 12.46 -15.90 -3.17
CA TRP A 43 13.46 -16.09 -4.22
C TRP A 43 14.76 -16.68 -3.65
N LEU A 44 15.22 -16.18 -2.50
CA LEU A 44 16.40 -16.72 -1.82
C LEU A 44 16.19 -18.16 -1.36
N GLU A 45 15.01 -18.53 -0.85
CA GLU A 45 14.70 -19.90 -0.46
C GLU A 45 14.80 -20.88 -1.64
N GLY A 46 14.24 -20.51 -2.81
CA GLY A 46 14.36 -21.31 -4.03
C GLY A 46 15.80 -21.50 -4.50
N ARG A 47 16.71 -20.62 -4.08
CA ARG A 47 18.15 -20.67 -4.37
C ARG A 47 18.98 -21.39 -3.30
N GLY A 48 18.36 -21.93 -2.25
CA GLY A 48 19.09 -22.55 -1.15
C GLY A 48 19.58 -21.57 -0.09
N ARG A 49 18.91 -20.41 0.05
CA ARG A 49 19.18 -19.33 1.02
C ARG A 49 20.52 -18.63 0.78
N LEU A 50 20.88 -17.73 1.70
CA LEU A 50 22.15 -17.02 1.70
C LEU A 50 23.26 -17.92 2.26
N HIS A 51 23.85 -18.75 1.40
CA HIS A 51 25.10 -19.44 1.69
C HIS A 51 26.32 -18.50 1.54
N GLN A 52 26.12 -17.36 0.87
CA GLN A 52 27.12 -16.34 0.58
C GLN A 52 26.50 -14.93 0.63
N PRO A 53 27.29 -13.85 0.77
CA PRO A 53 26.77 -12.48 0.78
C PRO A 53 25.99 -12.13 -0.49
N ILE A 54 24.96 -11.29 -0.40
CA ILE A 54 24.22 -10.81 -1.59
C ILE A 54 25.14 -10.04 -2.56
N ALA A 55 26.21 -9.41 -2.05
CA ALA A 55 27.16 -8.70 -2.89
C ALA A 55 27.93 -9.60 -3.87
N VAL A 56 27.94 -10.92 -3.67
CA VAL A 56 28.61 -11.86 -4.60
C VAL A 56 27.70 -12.36 -5.71
N LEU A 57 26.44 -11.91 -5.76
CA LEU A 57 25.54 -12.25 -6.84
C LEU A 57 25.98 -11.57 -8.13
N THR A 58 25.86 -12.29 -9.24
CA THR A 58 26.08 -11.71 -10.57
C THR A 58 24.96 -10.73 -10.90
N LEU A 59 25.20 -9.80 -11.82
CA LEU A 59 24.18 -8.84 -12.26
C LEU A 59 22.88 -9.53 -12.73
N PRO A 60 22.90 -10.59 -13.56
CA PRO A 60 21.67 -11.31 -13.93
C PRO A 60 20.88 -11.89 -12.75
N GLU A 61 21.57 -12.31 -11.68
CA GLU A 61 20.92 -12.84 -10.49
C GLU A 61 20.29 -11.73 -9.64
N LEU A 62 20.93 -10.57 -9.58
CA LEU A 62 20.36 -9.36 -8.96
C LEU A 62 19.14 -8.87 -9.75
N GLU A 63 19.20 -8.89 -11.08
CA GLU A 63 18.08 -8.55 -11.97
C GLU A 63 16.91 -9.52 -11.79
N ALA A 64 17.16 -10.82 -11.68
CA ALA A 64 16.11 -11.81 -11.42
C ALA A 64 15.42 -11.60 -10.06
N MET A 65 16.19 -11.26 -9.02
CA MET A 65 15.65 -10.91 -7.71
C MET A 65 14.82 -9.62 -7.77
N ALA A 66 15.32 -8.59 -8.46
CA ALA A 66 14.60 -7.34 -8.66
C ALA A 66 13.30 -7.53 -9.44
N ALA A 67 13.33 -8.33 -10.52
CA ALA A 67 12.15 -8.66 -11.32
C ALA A 67 11.07 -9.35 -10.48
N ASN A 68 11.46 -10.26 -9.58
CA ASN A 68 10.52 -10.92 -8.67
C ASN A 68 9.86 -9.91 -7.70
N ALA A 69 10.64 -9.00 -7.11
CA ALA A 69 10.12 -7.96 -6.23
C ALA A 69 9.21 -6.96 -6.96
N ILE A 70 9.59 -6.51 -8.16
CA ILE A 70 8.80 -5.60 -9.00
C ILE A 70 7.48 -6.26 -9.42
N ALA A 71 7.51 -7.53 -9.82
CA ALA A 71 6.28 -8.25 -10.16
C ALA A 71 5.29 -8.27 -8.99
N ARG A 72 5.80 -8.49 -7.75
CA ARG A 72 4.95 -8.42 -6.55
C ARG A 72 4.37 -7.02 -6.33
N PHE A 73 5.17 -5.98 -6.52
CA PHE A 73 4.69 -4.60 -6.45
C PHE A 73 3.58 -4.32 -7.48
N VAL A 74 3.77 -4.68 -8.75
CA VAL A 74 2.78 -4.45 -9.81
C VAL A 74 1.45 -5.12 -9.51
N VAL A 75 1.47 -6.35 -9.00
CA VAL A 75 0.25 -7.08 -8.60
C VAL A 75 -0.48 -6.32 -7.51
N LEU A 76 0.21 -5.97 -6.42
CA LEU A 76 -0.40 -5.25 -5.30
C LEU A 76 -0.96 -3.90 -5.73
N ALA A 77 -0.20 -3.17 -6.55
CA ALA A 77 -0.62 -1.86 -7.04
C ALA A 77 -1.86 -1.97 -7.93
N SER A 78 -1.91 -3.00 -8.77
CA SER A 78 -3.08 -3.31 -9.61
C SER A 78 -4.30 -3.70 -8.77
N GLU A 79 -4.12 -4.50 -7.71
CA GLU A 79 -5.19 -4.82 -6.74
C GLU A 79 -5.71 -3.55 -6.05
N ARG A 80 -4.81 -2.65 -5.63
CA ARG A 80 -5.21 -1.37 -5.03
C ARG A 80 -6.01 -0.50 -6.00
N ILE A 81 -5.56 -0.35 -7.26
CA ILE A 81 -6.27 0.45 -8.26
C ILE A 81 -7.67 -0.12 -8.53
N ARG A 82 -7.79 -1.46 -8.63
CA ARG A 82 -9.08 -2.12 -8.79
C ARG A 82 -10.02 -1.83 -7.62
N ASP A 83 -9.51 -1.91 -6.39
CA ASP A 83 -10.33 -1.81 -5.20
C ASP A 83 -10.65 -0.33 -4.84
N ARG A 84 -9.75 0.61 -5.19
CA ARG A 84 -9.86 2.05 -4.93
C ARG A 84 -9.23 2.89 -6.06
N PRO A 85 -9.92 3.06 -7.20
CA PRO A 85 -9.35 3.70 -8.39
C PRO A 85 -9.00 5.19 -8.21
N ASP A 86 -9.66 5.89 -7.29
CA ASP A 86 -9.47 7.32 -7.06
C ASP A 86 -8.38 7.66 -6.02
N ASP A 87 -7.91 6.67 -5.25
CA ASP A 87 -7.02 6.87 -4.09
C ASP A 87 -5.56 7.16 -4.48
N ASN A 88 -5.13 6.85 -5.71
CA ASN A 88 -3.75 7.09 -6.13
C ASN A 88 -3.61 7.30 -7.64
N ARG A 89 -3.81 8.53 -8.10
CA ARG A 89 -3.77 8.89 -9.54
C ARG A 89 -2.39 8.69 -10.17
N ASP A 90 -1.32 8.94 -9.42
CA ASP A 90 0.06 8.78 -9.93
C ASP A 90 0.40 7.30 -10.16
N LEU A 91 -0.01 6.42 -9.24
CA LEU A 91 0.16 4.98 -9.38
C LEU A 91 -0.70 4.41 -10.54
N THR A 92 -1.95 4.89 -10.67
CA THR A 92 -2.83 4.53 -11.79
C THR A 92 -2.18 4.93 -13.11
N ARG A 93 -1.63 6.14 -13.21
CA ARG A 93 -0.93 6.62 -14.40
C ARG A 93 0.33 5.82 -14.70
N LEU A 94 1.14 5.49 -13.68
CA LEU A 94 2.36 4.71 -13.84
C LEU A 94 2.10 3.32 -14.44
N LEU A 95 1.00 2.68 -14.06
CA LEU A 95 0.71 1.28 -14.43
C LEU A 95 -0.24 1.13 -15.62
N LEU A 96 -1.15 2.08 -15.85
CA LEU A 96 -2.17 1.99 -16.90
C LEU A 96 -1.96 2.96 -18.07
N GLY A 97 -1.08 3.95 -17.94
CA GLY A 97 -0.75 4.92 -19.00
C GLY A 97 -1.59 6.18 -18.96
#